data_AF-A0A2J7PIJ2-F1
#
_entry.id   AF-A0A2J7PIJ2-F1
#
_cell.length_a   1.000
_cell.length_b   1.000
_cell.length_c   1.000
_cell.angle_alpha   90.00
_cell.angle_beta   90.00
_cell.angle_gamma   90.00
#
_symmetry.space_group_name_H-M   'P 1'
#
loop_
_entity.id
_entity.type
_entity.pdbx_description
1 polymer ?
#
loop_
_entity_poly.entity_id
_entity_poly.type
_entity_poly.pdbx_seq_one_letter_code
_entity_poly.pdbx_strand_id
1 'polypeptide(L)'
;FFLNDDSATQIQRKFWKHFNIGRNDKVPKRQTILNWVSQFRSTVSALLKNNSDRPRSVRNPEDVETLRVAHPVALRMSDRSVKRMLHIGLHFHPFKIQMVLELLPRDLNMRRDSCTKLFEMLDALPQFLPTLITSDEAHFHVSEYYVNKQNFRYCAEENLRLLHQSPLHSQQVGV
;
A
#
# COMPACT_ATOMS: atom_id res chain seq x y z
N PHE A 1 -20.11 13.47 -38.49
CA PHE A 1 -20.80 14.76 -38.32
C PHE A 1 -20.56 15.61 -39.55
N PHE A 2 -19.33 16.04 -39.77
CA PHE A 2 -18.93 16.85 -40.93
C PHE A 2 -19.19 16.21 -42.30
N LEU A 3 -19.09 14.88 -42.42
CA LEU A 3 -19.41 14.14 -43.66
C LEU A 3 -20.89 13.75 -43.81
N ASN A 4 -21.76 14.21 -42.91
CA ASN A 4 -23.18 13.83 -42.83
C ASN A 4 -24.09 15.07 -42.71
N ASP A 5 -23.71 16.17 -43.36
CA ASP A 5 -24.45 17.44 -43.35
C ASP A 5 -24.78 17.97 -41.95
N ASP A 6 -23.85 17.78 -41.00
CA ASP A 6 -24.03 18.15 -39.58
C ASP A 6 -25.30 17.56 -38.93
N SER A 7 -25.82 16.45 -39.49
CA SER A 7 -27.01 15.78 -39.00
C SER A 7 -26.69 14.77 -37.89
N ALA A 8 -27.12 15.09 -36.67
CA ALA A 8 -27.01 14.18 -35.53
C ALA A 8 -27.78 12.85 -35.76
N THR A 9 -28.91 12.89 -36.45
CA THR A 9 -29.73 11.71 -36.75
C THR A 9 -29.04 10.76 -37.72
N GLN A 10 -28.34 11.28 -38.74
CA GLN A 10 -27.57 10.45 -39.66
C GLN A 10 -26.40 9.77 -38.93
N ILE A 11 -25.77 10.46 -37.97
CA ILE A 11 -24.69 9.89 -37.16
C ILE A 11 -25.22 8.78 -36.27
N GLN A 12 -26.36 8.98 -35.60
CA GLN A 12 -26.98 7.92 -34.81
C GLN A 12 -27.24 6.68 -35.70
N ARG A 13 -27.83 6.86 -36.89
CA ARG A 13 -28.06 5.75 -37.83
C ARG A 13 -26.78 5.06 -38.30
N LYS A 14 -25.72 5.82 -38.60
CA LYS A 14 -24.41 5.25 -38.98
C LYS A 14 -23.74 4.54 -37.80
N PHE A 15 -23.85 5.09 -36.59
CA PHE A 15 -23.34 4.50 -35.35
C PHE A 15 -24.05 3.17 -35.05
N TRP A 16 -25.38 3.13 -35.19
CA TRP A 16 -26.18 1.90 -35.11
C TRP A 16 -25.69 0.83 -36.07
N LYS A 17 -25.52 1.19 -37.35
CA LYS A 17 -25.06 0.25 -38.39
C LYS A 17 -23.62 -0.21 -38.18
N HIS A 18 -22.73 0.69 -37.78
CA HIS A 18 -21.31 0.40 -37.64
C HIS A 18 -21.01 -0.49 -36.44
N PHE A 19 -21.69 -0.25 -35.30
CA PHE A 19 -21.50 -1.02 -34.07
C PHE A 19 -22.52 -2.14 -33.87
N ASN A 20 -23.37 -2.41 -34.87
CA ASN A 20 -24.42 -3.44 -34.87
C ASN A 20 -25.28 -3.43 -33.58
N ILE A 21 -25.79 -2.25 -33.24
CA ILE A 21 -26.51 -2.00 -31.98
C ILE A 21 -27.95 -2.53 -32.07
N GLY A 22 -28.39 -3.27 -31.06
CA GLY A 22 -29.73 -3.85 -31.00
C GLY A 22 -30.83 -2.82 -30.82
N ARG A 23 -32.09 -3.20 -31.13
CA ARG A 23 -33.24 -2.28 -31.18
C ARG A 23 -33.51 -1.52 -29.87
N ASN A 24 -33.11 -2.08 -28.73
CA ASN A 24 -33.33 -1.53 -27.41
C ASN A 24 -32.05 -0.98 -26.76
N ASP A 25 -30.93 -1.03 -27.46
CA ASP A 25 -29.64 -0.63 -26.92
C ASP A 25 -29.44 0.89 -27.00
N LYS A 26 -28.64 1.41 -26.05
CA LYS A 26 -28.48 2.84 -25.85
C LYS A 26 -27.57 3.44 -26.91
N VAL A 27 -28.02 4.53 -27.50
CA VAL A 27 -27.24 5.32 -28.47
C VAL A 27 -27.08 6.75 -27.99
N PRO A 28 -25.93 7.40 -28.30
CA PRO A 28 -25.68 8.77 -27.88
C PRO A 28 -26.84 9.68 -28.28
N LYS A 29 -27.38 10.43 -27.31
CA LYS A 29 -28.45 11.39 -27.56
C LYS A 29 -27.95 12.50 -28.49
N ARG A 30 -28.86 13.12 -29.24
CA ARG A 30 -28.54 14.27 -30.11
C ARG A 30 -27.70 15.32 -29.39
N GLN A 31 -28.07 15.67 -28.16
CA GLN A 31 -27.33 16.66 -27.38
C GLN A 31 -25.91 16.21 -27.02
N THR A 32 -25.71 14.92 -26.71
CA THR A 32 -24.39 14.36 -26.44
C THR A 32 -23.48 14.47 -27.66
N ILE A 33 -24.02 14.18 -28.85
CA ILE A 33 -23.29 14.29 -30.12
C ILE A 33 -22.90 15.74 -30.39
N LEU A 34 -23.82 16.69 -30.20
CA LEU A 34 -23.55 18.12 -30.39
C LEU A 34 -22.51 18.64 -29.38
N ASN A 35 -22.59 18.22 -28.11
CA ASN A 35 -21.61 18.59 -27.10
C ASN A 35 -20.21 18.06 -27.45
N TRP A 36 -20.10 16.82 -27.93
CA TRP A 36 -18.82 16.26 -28.39
C TRP A 36 -18.26 17.03 -29.58
N VAL A 37 -19.09 17.40 -30.56
CA VAL A 37 -18.65 18.19 -31.73
C VAL A 37 -18.24 19.59 -31.32
N SER A 38 -18.98 20.23 -30.44
CA SER A 38 -18.65 21.56 -29.90
C SER A 38 -17.33 21.51 -29.14
N GLN A 39 -17.15 20.51 -28.26
CA GLN A 39 -15.91 20.29 -27.54
C GLN A 39 -14.75 20.06 -28.53
N PHE A 40 -14.91 19.18 -29.51
CA PHE A 40 -13.91 18.91 -30.53
C PHE A 40 -13.55 20.16 -31.35
N ARG A 41 -14.53 20.98 -31.76
CA ARG A 41 -14.27 22.25 -32.46
C ARG A 41 -13.48 23.23 -31.59
N SER A 42 -13.69 23.23 -30.27
CA SER A 42 -13.04 24.15 -29.34
C SER A 42 -11.64 23.72 -28.88
N THR A 43 -11.41 22.42 -28.67
CA THR A 43 -10.17 21.89 -28.08
C THR A 43 -9.38 20.98 -29.01
N VAL A 44 -9.90 20.69 -30.22
CA VAL A 44 -9.32 19.75 -31.20
C VAL A 44 -9.10 18.35 -30.60
N SER A 45 -9.81 18.04 -29.52
CA SER A 45 -9.64 16.80 -28.75
C SER A 45 -11.00 16.13 -28.55
N ALA A 46 -11.03 14.82 -28.75
CA ALA A 46 -12.20 13.98 -28.48
C ALA A 46 -12.22 13.43 -27.04
N LEU A 47 -11.21 13.74 -26.22
CA LEU A 47 -11.15 13.33 -24.82
C LEU A 47 -12.10 14.17 -23.98
N LEU A 48 -12.76 13.56 -22.99
CA LEU A 48 -13.56 14.29 -22.02
C LEU A 48 -12.68 15.31 -21.29
N LYS A 49 -13.20 16.53 -21.09
CA LYS A 49 -12.55 17.52 -20.23
C LYS A 49 -12.42 16.89 -18.85
N ASN A 50 -11.20 16.82 -18.33
CA ASN A 50 -10.98 16.38 -16.97
C ASN A 50 -11.77 17.31 -16.05
N ASN A 51 -12.74 16.77 -15.30
CA ASN A 51 -13.37 17.49 -14.20
C ASN A 51 -12.36 17.56 -13.05
N SER A 52 -11.32 18.39 -13.21
CA SER A 52 -10.23 18.58 -12.26
C SER A 52 -10.67 19.30 -10.99
N ASP A 53 -11.84 19.94 -11.01
CA ASP A 53 -12.25 20.93 -10.00
C ASP A 53 -12.93 20.32 -8.78
N ARG A 54 -13.02 18.99 -8.66
CA ARG A 54 -13.44 18.41 -7.38
C ARG A 54 -12.29 18.58 -6.38
N PRO A 55 -12.44 19.42 -5.33
CA PRO A 55 -11.40 19.54 -4.34
C PRO A 55 -11.17 18.17 -3.73
N ARG A 56 -9.91 17.73 -3.66
CA ARG A 56 -9.55 16.51 -2.92
C ARG A 56 -9.79 16.81 -1.44
N SER A 57 -10.98 16.45 -0.95
CA SER A 57 -11.55 16.72 0.38
C SER A 57 -10.69 16.38 1.61
N VAL A 58 -9.48 15.85 1.43
CA VAL A 58 -8.70 15.20 2.50
C VAL A 58 -7.19 15.47 2.34
N ARG A 59 -6.78 16.43 1.52
CA ARG A 59 -5.35 16.75 1.32
C ARG A 59 -5.12 18.24 1.50
N ASN A 60 -5.48 18.78 2.66
CA ASN A 60 -4.96 20.09 3.02
C ASN A 60 -3.45 19.92 3.28
N PRO A 61 -2.59 20.81 2.74
CA PRO A 61 -1.16 20.74 2.98
C PRO A 61 -0.83 20.85 4.48
N GLU A 62 -1.63 21.59 5.25
CA GLU A 62 -1.51 21.72 6.70
C GLU A 62 -1.72 20.38 7.43
N ASP A 63 -2.72 19.59 7.03
CA ASP A 63 -2.98 18.26 7.61
C ASP A 63 -1.83 17.29 7.30
N VAL A 64 -1.26 17.40 6.09
CA VAL A 64 -0.12 16.59 5.65
C VAL A 64 1.14 16.93 6.46
N GLU A 65 1.37 18.21 6.75
CA GLU A 65 2.50 18.64 7.58
C GLU A 65 2.28 18.28 9.04
N THR A 66 1.05 18.37 9.54
CA THR A 66 0.71 17.96 10.92
C THR A 66 0.98 16.47 11.13
N LEU A 67 0.76 15.62 10.11
CA LEU A 67 1.11 14.20 10.15
C LEU A 67 2.61 13.92 10.27
N ARG A 68 3.48 14.87 9.94
CA ARG A 68 4.93 14.70 10.17
C ARG A 68 5.30 14.83 11.65
N VAL A 69 4.49 15.57 12.41
CA VAL A 69 4.81 15.95 13.80
C VAL A 69 3.90 15.24 14.81
N ALA A 70 2.68 14.87 14.43
CA ALA A 70 1.67 14.33 15.32
C ALA A 70 1.11 12.97 14.86
N HIS A 71 0.69 12.16 15.83
CA HIS A 71 0.16 10.82 15.56
C HIS A 71 -1.21 10.89 14.85
N PRO A 72 -1.50 10.02 13.86
CA PRO A 72 -2.72 10.09 13.05
C PRO A 72 -4.05 10.07 13.82
N VAL A 73 -4.05 9.48 15.02
CA VAL A 73 -5.21 9.42 15.92
C VAL A 73 -5.67 10.82 16.36
N ALA A 74 -4.74 11.78 16.46
CA ALA A 74 -5.04 13.15 16.88
C ALA A 74 -5.88 13.91 15.83
N LEU A 75 -5.83 13.51 14.56
CA LEU A 75 -6.47 14.24 13.46
C LEU A 75 -7.94 13.85 13.23
N ARG A 76 -8.48 12.86 13.98
CA ARG A 76 -9.86 12.35 13.82
C ARG A 76 -10.21 11.99 12.36
N MET A 77 -9.22 11.57 11.58
CA MET A 77 -9.39 11.20 10.17
C MET A 77 -9.61 9.70 10.04
N SER A 78 -10.27 9.28 8.95
CA SER A 78 -10.38 7.86 8.65
C SER A 78 -9.00 7.23 8.35
N ASP A 79 -8.80 5.97 8.70
CA ASP A 79 -7.57 5.21 8.37
C ASP A 79 -7.20 5.28 6.89
N ARG A 80 -8.22 5.26 6.01
CA ARG A 80 -8.02 5.35 4.55
C ARG A 80 -7.42 6.71 4.17
N SER A 81 -7.87 7.78 4.81
CA SER A 81 -7.36 9.14 4.61
C SER A 81 -5.90 9.22 5.02
N VAL A 82 -5.58 8.74 6.23
CA VAL A 82 -4.22 8.68 6.78
C VAL A 82 -3.29 7.92 5.84
N LYS A 83 -3.66 6.70 5.44
CA LYS A 83 -2.86 5.88 4.52
C LYS A 83 -2.59 6.58 3.19
N ARG A 84 -3.58 7.27 2.62
CA ARG A 84 -3.40 8.03 1.37
C ARG A 84 -2.49 9.24 1.56
N MET A 85 -2.58 9.95 2.69
CA MET A 85 -1.67 11.07 2.96
C MET A 85 -0.24 10.59 3.19
N LEU A 86 -0.04 9.50 3.93
CA LEU A 86 1.30 8.93 4.09
C LEU A 86 1.90 8.51 2.74
N HIS A 87 1.15 7.77 1.92
CA HIS A 87 1.67 7.20 0.67
C HIS A 87 1.73 8.20 -0.51
N ILE A 88 0.71 9.04 -0.68
CA ILE A 88 0.59 9.98 -1.83
C ILE A 88 0.99 11.41 -1.42
N GLY A 89 0.74 11.77 -0.16
CA GLY A 89 1.05 13.08 0.41
C GLY A 89 2.53 13.24 0.71
N LEU A 90 3.04 12.33 1.53
CA LEU A 90 4.41 12.34 2.06
C LEU A 90 5.37 11.39 1.33
N HIS A 91 4.86 10.56 0.42
CA HIS A 91 5.65 9.53 -0.27
C HIS A 91 6.33 8.52 0.68
N PHE A 92 5.73 8.29 1.85
CA PHE A 92 6.25 7.33 2.81
C PHE A 92 5.98 5.89 2.38
N HIS A 93 6.88 5.00 2.79
CA HIS A 93 6.84 3.58 2.50
C HIS A 93 6.67 2.75 3.77
N PRO A 94 5.93 1.61 3.70
CA PRO A 94 5.70 0.76 4.84
C PRO A 94 6.89 -0.20 5.08
N PHE A 95 7.64 0.04 6.15
CA PHE A 95 8.77 -0.80 6.56
C PHE A 95 8.38 -1.78 7.67
N LYS A 96 8.89 -3.02 7.61
CA LYS A 96 8.66 -4.04 8.62
C LYS A 96 9.42 -3.70 9.90
N ILE A 97 8.74 -3.76 11.04
CA ILE A 97 9.40 -3.61 12.35
C ILE A 97 10.19 -4.88 12.64
N GLN A 98 11.48 -4.73 12.96
CA GLN A 98 12.34 -5.83 13.37
C GLN A 98 12.31 -5.94 14.89
N MET A 99 11.60 -6.95 15.38
CA MET A 99 11.58 -7.32 16.79
C MET A 99 12.66 -8.38 17.03
N VAL A 100 13.57 -8.12 17.95
CA VAL A 100 14.62 -9.06 18.35
C VAL A 100 14.58 -9.26 19.85
N LEU A 101 15.16 -10.38 20.29
CA LEU A 101 15.33 -10.63 21.71
C LEU A 101 16.29 -9.59 22.31
N GLU A 102 15.97 -9.08 23.49
CA GLU A 102 16.88 -8.27 24.29
C GLU A 102 18.13 -9.08 24.64
N LEU A 103 19.30 -8.50 24.38
CA LEU A 103 20.59 -9.16 24.63
C LEU A 103 21.23 -8.54 25.86
N LEU A 104 21.52 -9.37 26.85
CA LEU A 104 22.33 -8.95 27.99
C LEU A 104 23.82 -8.93 27.57
N PRO A 105 24.66 -8.13 28.27
CA PRO A 105 26.10 -8.06 27.94
C PRO A 105 26.80 -9.43 27.92
N ARG A 106 26.36 -10.36 28.78
CA ARG A 106 26.86 -11.74 28.83
C ARG A 106 26.53 -12.53 27.56
N ASP A 107 25.35 -12.30 26.99
CA ASP A 107 24.86 -13.03 25.81
C ASP A 107 25.69 -12.72 24.58
N LEU A 108 26.24 -11.51 24.47
CA LEU A 108 27.11 -11.11 23.36
C LEU A 108 28.35 -12.01 23.27
N ASN A 109 29.01 -12.24 24.40
CA ASN A 109 30.18 -13.10 24.46
C ASN A 109 29.79 -14.56 24.18
N MET A 110 28.74 -15.07 24.82
CA MET A 110 28.28 -16.44 24.58
C MET A 110 27.93 -16.71 23.13
N ARG A 111 27.24 -15.77 22.48
CA ARG A 111 26.86 -15.91 21.07
C ARG A 111 28.09 -15.92 20.18
N ARG A 112 29.07 -15.05 20.45
CA ARG A 112 30.35 -15.04 19.73
C ARG A 112 31.08 -16.38 19.87
N ASP A 113 31.26 -16.84 21.11
CA ASP A 113 31.97 -18.09 21.40
C ASP A 113 31.25 -19.29 20.79
N SER A 114 29.92 -19.30 20.85
CA SER A 114 29.10 -20.34 20.22
C SER A 114 29.26 -20.34 18.70
N CYS A 115 29.24 -19.17 18.06
CA CYS A 115 29.49 -19.04 16.62
C CYS A 115 30.90 -19.52 16.24
N THR A 116 31.93 -19.09 16.98
CA THR A 116 33.31 -19.51 16.75
C THR A 116 33.44 -21.02 16.83
N LYS A 117 32.86 -21.65 17.87
CA LYS A 117 32.87 -23.11 18.01
C LYS A 117 32.13 -23.81 16.86
N LEU A 118 31.02 -23.24 16.40
CA LEU A 118 30.27 -23.80 15.27
C LEU A 118 31.09 -23.71 13.98
N PHE A 119 31.81 -22.62 13.75
CA PHE A 119 32.76 -22.50 12.63
C PHE A 119 33.90 -23.52 12.72
N GLU A 120 34.50 -23.71 13.89
CA GLU A 120 35.54 -24.72 14.08
C GLU A 120 35.02 -26.14 13.80
N MET A 121 33.78 -26.46 14.21
CA MET A 121 33.15 -27.74 13.90
C MET A 121 32.87 -27.90 12.41
N LEU A 122 32.50 -26.83 11.71
CA LEU A 122 32.33 -26.84 10.25
C LEU A 122 33.63 -27.15 9.53
N ASP A 123 34.74 -26.56 9.97
CA ASP A 123 36.06 -26.76 9.35
C ASP A 123 36.64 -28.14 9.69
N ALA A 124 36.47 -28.61 10.92
CA ALA A 124 37.04 -29.86 11.40
C ALA A 124 36.24 -31.11 11.00
N LEU A 125 34.93 -30.99 10.76
CA LEU A 125 34.03 -32.12 10.51
C LEU A 125 33.31 -31.96 9.16
N PRO A 126 33.80 -32.61 8.08
CA PRO A 126 33.23 -32.50 6.74
C PRO A 126 31.74 -32.89 6.62
N GLN A 127 31.22 -33.67 7.58
CA GLN A 127 29.82 -34.13 7.60
C GLN A 127 28.94 -33.40 8.62
N PHE A 128 29.42 -32.32 9.25
CA PHE A 128 28.66 -31.61 10.27
C PHE A 128 27.34 -31.03 9.74
N LEU A 129 27.35 -30.28 8.64
CA LEU A 129 26.11 -29.71 8.08
C LEU A 129 25.11 -30.77 7.58
N PRO A 130 25.52 -31.80 6.81
CA PRO A 130 24.59 -32.83 6.36
C PRO A 130 23.91 -33.62 7.48
N THR A 131 24.51 -33.65 8.68
CA THR A 131 23.98 -34.38 9.85
C THR A 131 23.28 -33.48 10.86
N LEU A 132 23.36 -32.15 10.70
CA LEU A 132 22.73 -31.20 11.59
C LEU A 132 21.21 -31.18 11.37
N ILE A 133 20.47 -31.55 12.41
CA ILE A 133 19.01 -31.45 12.46
C ILE A 133 18.65 -30.42 13.53
N THR A 134 17.81 -29.45 13.17
CA THR A 134 17.31 -28.42 14.10
C THR A 134 15.79 -28.42 14.11
N SER A 135 15.21 -28.08 15.24
CA SER A 135 13.77 -27.87 15.41
C SER A 135 13.53 -26.60 16.21
N ASP A 136 12.36 -25.99 16.02
CA ASP A 136 11.91 -24.82 16.78
C ASP A 136 10.41 -24.98 17.07
N GLU A 137 9.95 -24.37 18.16
CA GLU A 137 8.55 -24.40 18.58
C GLU A 137 7.90 -23.03 18.32
N ALA A 138 6.73 -23.04 17.68
CA ALA A 138 5.99 -21.82 17.39
C ALA A 138 4.56 -21.91 17.95
N HIS A 139 4.16 -20.89 18.71
CA HIS A 139 2.79 -20.75 19.21
C HIS A 139 1.94 -19.93 18.24
N PHE A 140 0.75 -20.45 17.91
CA PHE A 140 -0.25 -19.75 17.10
C PHE A 140 -1.48 -19.45 17.96
N HIS A 141 -1.82 -18.17 18.12
CA HIS A 141 -3.06 -17.76 18.79
C HIS A 141 -4.20 -17.71 17.77
N VAL A 142 -5.30 -18.42 18.04
CA VAL A 142 -6.48 -18.49 17.15
C VAL A 142 -7.45 -17.32 17.40
N SER A 143 -7.28 -16.58 18.49
CA SER A 143 -8.17 -15.47 18.88
C SER A 143 -7.80 -14.14 18.21
N GLU A 144 -8.80 -13.33 17.86
CA GLU A 144 -8.62 -11.96 17.33
C GLU A 144 -7.96 -10.98 18.32
N TYR A 145 -7.91 -11.31 19.62
CA TYR A 145 -7.36 -10.45 20.66
C TYR A 145 -5.83 -10.30 20.61
N TYR A 146 -5.13 -11.31 20.07
CA TYR A 146 -3.66 -11.27 19.96
C TYR A 146 -3.25 -10.67 18.62
N VAL A 147 -2.61 -9.50 18.68
CA VAL A 147 -2.11 -8.84 17.46
C VAL A 147 -0.84 -9.53 16.98
N ASN A 148 -0.86 -10.03 15.74
CA ASN A 148 0.29 -10.68 15.13
C ASN A 148 1.46 -9.70 14.96
N LYS A 149 2.51 -9.90 15.77
CA LYS A 149 3.69 -9.03 15.79
C LYS A 149 4.47 -9.00 14.46
N GLN A 150 4.33 -10.05 13.65
CA GLN A 150 5.02 -10.16 12.36
C GLN A 150 4.43 -9.24 11.27
N ASN A 151 3.21 -8.74 11.50
CA ASN A 151 2.49 -7.88 10.54
C ASN A 151 2.61 -6.38 10.86
N PHE A 152 3.37 -5.98 11.89
CA PHE A 152 3.56 -4.57 12.18
C PHE A 152 4.50 -3.90 11.18
N ARG A 153 4.06 -2.74 10.71
CA ARG A 153 4.82 -1.88 9.82
C ARG A 153 4.67 -0.43 10.26
N TYR A 154 5.73 0.33 10.10
CA TYR A 154 5.71 1.78 10.24
C TYR A 154 5.86 2.41 8.85
N CYS A 155 5.25 3.58 8.64
CA CYS A 155 5.42 4.34 7.42
C CYS A 155 6.42 5.46 7.66
N ALA A 156 7.49 5.51 6.87
CA ALA A 156 8.49 6.56 6.93
C ALA A 156 9.05 6.85 5.53
N GLU A 157 9.77 7.96 5.38
CA GLU A 157 10.51 8.29 4.17
C GLU A 157 11.67 7.30 3.96
N GLU A 158 12.42 7.04 5.02
CA GLU A 158 13.56 6.12 5.03
C GLU A 158 13.39 5.01 6.07
N ASN A 159 14.07 3.88 5.84
CA ASN A 159 14.09 2.78 6.78
C ASN A 159 15.17 3.03 7.85
N LEU A 160 14.75 3.30 9.08
CA LEU A 160 15.66 3.50 10.22
C LEU A 160 16.42 2.24 10.63
N ARG A 161 16.02 1.06 10.12
CA ARG A 161 16.62 -0.26 10.44
C ARG A 161 16.74 -0.51 11.95
N LEU A 162 15.84 0.09 12.73
CA LEU A 162 15.83 -0.04 14.18
C LEU A 162 15.45 -1.46 14.56
N LEU A 163 16.29 -2.06 15.40
CA LEU A 163 16.01 -3.30 16.09
C LEU A 163 15.31 -2.97 17.40
N HIS A 164 14.05 -3.36 17.52
CA HIS A 164 13.33 -3.22 18.77
C HIS A 164 13.58 -4.47 19.62
N GLN A 165 14.23 -4.27 20.76
CA GLN A 165 14.53 -5.33 21.71
C GLN A 165 13.34 -5.54 22.66
N SER A 166 13.01 -6.80 22.91
CA SER A 166 12.02 -7.17 23.92
C SER A 166 12.55 -8.32 24.77
N PRO A 167 12.26 -8.33 26.08
CA PRO A 167 12.69 -9.40 26.96
C PRO A 167 12.06 -10.73 26.54
N LEU A 168 12.76 -11.84 26.80
CA LEU A 168 12.31 -13.20 26.48
C LEU A 168 10.96 -13.53 27.11
N HIS A 169 10.78 -13.06 28.33
CA HIS A 169 9.57 -13.25 29.10
C HIS A 169 8.95 -11.88 29.36
N SER A 170 7.75 -11.66 28.82
CA SER A 170 6.93 -10.56 29.29
C SER A 170 6.53 -10.84 30.74
N GLN A 171 6.56 -9.83 31.61
CA GLN A 171 5.87 -9.95 32.90
C GLN A 171 4.40 -10.29 32.61
N GLN A 172 3.99 -11.51 32.94
CA GLN A 172 2.57 -11.82 32.98
C GLN A 172 1.99 -10.96 34.10
N VAL A 173 1.19 -9.97 33.73
CA VAL A 173 0.36 -9.25 34.70
C VAL A 173 -0.66 -10.28 35.17
N GLY A 174 -0.38 -10.92 36.32
CA GLY A 174 -1.32 -11.81 36.97
C GLY A 174 -2.58 -11.03 37.31
N VAL A 175 -3.72 -11.55 36.86
CA VAL A 175 -5.03 -11.23 37.41
C VAL A 175 -5.28 -12.19 38.57
#